data_AF-A0A397G9C8-F1
#
_entry.id   AF-A0A397G9C8-F1
#
_cell.length_a   1.000
_cell.length_b   1.000
_cell.length_c   1.000
_cell.angle_alpha   90.00
_cell.angle_beta   90.00
_cell.angle_gamma   90.00
#
_symmetry.space_group_name_H-M   'P 1'
#
loop_
_entity.id
_entity.type
_entity.pdbx_description
1 polymer ?
#
loop_
_entity_poly.entity_id
_entity_poly.type
_entity_poly.pdbx_seq_one_letter_code
_entity_poly.pdbx_strand_id
1 'polypeptide(L)'
;MRTLYVTQSGAIALYALLAAVTVSASGVDSGYTHDYVAPDNLVDPQVTVQAKVLAPDGPRYKALVFASSTFNTSTFNLVRKDVAARVVEFAQKGLPVVLVGSLPQVTSNAQAGQIVEDGWHKIRNLPSVQFVSSLADLTGALTKAGITADVSPDCTTGTLRVVKRSDPRGKADYVFLYNDQNVSTTCKVNIQNNGARTPHLLNAWTGERKMVDSFKRRSAAIAVSLQFAPNETTILSLENSGNSDAGNSSIVASSSTSSRYSIANLTRWDLSIEDFHAPSDRSLVQTAVTLHNFSNITLRPWSAISPALTNVGGIGRYSNEPHCTECPSHTGQAITRADYSHCSRLYRWTKTSSH
;
A
#
# COMPACT_ATOMS: atom_id res chain seq x y z
N MET A 1 -15.34 2.67 8.06
CA MET A 1 -14.71 3.99 7.89
C MET A 1 -13.53 4.14 8.87
N ARG A 2 -12.56 3.21 8.88
CA ARG A 2 -11.40 3.21 9.80
C ARG A 2 -10.03 3.09 9.11
N THR A 3 -10.01 2.81 7.81
CA THR A 3 -8.81 2.71 6.97
C THR A 3 -7.93 3.96 6.97
N LEU A 4 -8.50 5.14 7.30
CA LEU A 4 -7.80 6.43 7.29
C LEU A 4 -6.82 6.66 8.46
N TYR A 5 -6.96 5.95 9.59
CA TYR A 5 -6.17 6.27 10.79
C TYR A 5 -4.71 5.80 10.69
N VAL A 6 -4.43 4.72 9.95
CA VAL A 6 -3.05 4.22 9.75
C VAL A 6 -2.26 5.14 8.80
N THR A 7 -2.93 5.85 7.88
CA THR A 7 -2.27 6.74 6.92
C THR A 7 -1.95 8.13 7.49
N GLN A 8 -2.62 8.56 8.57
CA GLN A 8 -2.46 9.90 9.16
C GLN A 8 -1.26 10.07 10.12
N SER A 9 -0.57 8.99 10.49
CA SER A 9 0.57 9.10 11.43
C SER A 9 1.92 9.10 10.71
N GLY A 10 2.56 10.27 10.68
CA GLY A 10 4.01 10.47 10.50
C GLY A 10 4.62 10.18 9.11
N ALA A 11 5.62 10.99 8.74
CA ALA A 11 6.39 10.93 7.50
C ALA A 11 5.55 11.08 6.20
N ILE A 12 5.48 12.32 5.72
CA ILE A 12 5.06 12.71 4.37
C ILE A 12 6.32 13.18 3.63
N ALA A 13 6.43 12.88 2.34
CA ALA A 13 7.54 13.28 1.48
C ALA A 13 7.06 13.59 0.04
N LEU A 14 7.86 14.33 -0.76
CA LEU A 14 7.45 15.64 -1.34
C LEU A 14 8.23 16.11 -2.63
N TYR A 15 7.79 15.85 -3.88
CA TYR A 15 8.59 16.14 -5.12
C TYR A 15 8.43 17.53 -5.68
N ALA A 16 9.49 17.83 -6.43
CA ALA A 16 9.54 18.76 -7.52
C ALA A 16 8.23 18.76 -8.30
N LEU A 17 7.51 19.86 -8.10
CA LEU A 17 6.99 20.59 -9.25
C LEU A 17 8.18 21.11 -10.09
N LEU A 18 8.74 20.19 -10.88
CA LEU A 18 9.25 20.46 -12.22
C LEU A 18 8.56 19.46 -13.15
N ALA A 19 7.26 19.74 -13.34
CA ALA A 19 6.24 18.90 -13.97
C ALA A 19 5.98 17.54 -13.28
N ALA A 20 4.77 17.01 -13.50
CA ALA A 20 4.32 15.76 -12.89
C ALA A 20 5.21 14.59 -13.34
N VAL A 21 5.65 13.77 -12.39
CA VAL A 21 6.42 12.54 -12.63
C VAL A 21 5.57 11.35 -12.22
N THR A 22 5.22 10.51 -13.19
CA THR A 22 4.72 9.16 -12.94
C THR A 22 5.83 8.15 -13.20
N VAL A 23 6.46 7.61 -12.14
CA VAL A 23 7.18 6.33 -12.24
C VAL A 23 6.22 5.21 -11.85
N SER A 24 5.19 5.03 -12.67
CA SER A 24 4.37 3.83 -12.66
C SER A 24 4.97 2.81 -13.62
N ALA A 25 5.34 1.65 -13.08
CA ALA A 25 5.95 0.48 -13.72
C ALA A 25 7.49 0.48 -13.91
N SER A 26 8.06 -0.68 -13.56
CA SER A 26 9.28 -1.32 -14.08
C SER A 26 10.69 -0.86 -13.63
N GLY A 27 10.87 -0.29 -12.43
CA GLY A 27 12.24 -0.02 -11.93
C GLY A 27 12.49 -0.03 -10.42
N VAL A 28 11.52 0.40 -9.60
CA VAL A 28 11.76 0.68 -8.15
C VAL A 28 10.94 -0.23 -7.22
N ASP A 29 10.02 -1.05 -7.76
CA ASP A 29 9.12 -1.94 -7.01
C ASP A 29 9.82 -3.17 -6.35
N SER A 30 11.14 -3.12 -6.15
CA SER A 30 11.96 -4.12 -5.45
C SER A 30 12.12 -3.86 -3.95
N GLY A 31 11.18 -3.12 -3.34
CA GLY A 31 11.16 -2.91 -1.88
C GLY A 31 11.75 -1.59 -1.36
N TYR A 32 12.06 -0.66 -2.26
CA TYR A 32 12.46 0.70 -1.89
C TYR A 32 11.23 1.59 -1.77
N THR A 33 11.01 2.20 -0.61
CA THR A 33 10.18 3.39 -0.52
C THR A 33 10.99 4.55 -1.06
N HIS A 34 10.48 5.18 -2.11
CA HIS A 34 11.05 6.39 -2.68
C HIS A 34 10.03 7.50 -2.53
N ASP A 35 10.55 8.69 -2.34
CA ASP A 35 9.77 9.89 -2.42
C ASP A 35 10.52 10.86 -3.35
N TYR A 36 9.80 11.57 -4.20
CA TYR A 36 9.19 12.73 -3.60
C TYR A 36 10.19 13.88 -3.16
N VAL A 37 11.06 14.57 -3.97
CA VAL A 37 11.91 15.74 -3.49
C VAL A 37 11.98 17.03 -4.40
N ALA A 38 11.57 18.25 -3.97
CA ALA A 38 11.50 19.48 -4.83
C ALA A 38 12.72 20.41 -4.92
N PRO A 39 12.85 21.28 -5.98
CA PRO A 39 13.92 22.29 -6.08
C PRO A 39 14.03 23.14 -4.82
N ASP A 40 12.90 23.67 -4.36
CA ASP A 40 12.83 24.53 -3.19
C ASP A 40 13.00 23.76 -1.88
N ASN A 41 12.77 22.43 -1.87
CA ASN A 41 13.16 21.58 -0.73
C ASN A 41 14.67 21.33 -0.71
N LEU A 42 15.30 21.14 -1.86
CA LEU A 42 16.75 20.92 -1.93
C LEU A 42 17.53 22.19 -1.54
N VAL A 43 17.07 23.37 -1.96
CA VAL A 43 17.76 24.64 -1.65
C VAL A 43 17.40 25.24 -0.29
N ASP A 44 16.50 24.63 0.47
CA ASP A 44 16.22 25.05 1.85
C ASP A 44 17.48 24.93 2.73
N PRO A 45 17.90 26.00 3.45
CA PRO A 45 19.08 25.97 4.32
C PRO A 45 19.04 24.89 5.42
N GLN A 46 17.85 24.45 5.85
CA GLN A 46 17.69 23.39 6.86
C GLN A 46 18.02 22.00 6.31
N VAL A 47 17.95 21.81 4.99
CA VAL A 47 18.24 20.52 4.36
C VAL A 47 19.75 20.31 4.28
N THR A 48 20.25 19.42 5.13
CA THR A 48 21.67 19.08 5.28
C THR A 48 21.92 17.60 5.01
N VAL A 49 23.18 17.25 4.73
CA VAL A 49 23.65 15.86 4.67
C VAL A 49 24.52 15.57 5.89
N GLN A 50 24.18 14.51 6.63
CA GLN A 50 24.98 13.99 7.73
C GLN A 50 25.02 12.46 7.63
N ALA A 51 26.19 11.85 7.89
CA ALA A 51 26.38 10.39 7.78
C ALA A 51 25.84 9.76 6.47
N LYS A 52 26.01 10.45 5.33
CA LYS A 52 25.48 10.10 3.99
C LYS A 52 23.95 10.08 3.87
N VAL A 53 23.22 10.69 4.80
CA VAL A 53 21.76 10.81 4.80
C VAL A 53 21.35 12.27 4.64
N LEU A 54 20.43 12.53 3.71
CA LEU A 54 19.84 13.85 3.47
C LEU A 54 18.66 14.08 4.42
N ALA A 55 18.59 15.27 5.03
CA ALA A 55 17.60 15.64 6.04
C ALA A 55 17.50 14.60 7.18
N PRO A 56 18.57 14.41 7.97
CA PRO A 56 18.69 13.35 8.99
C PRO A 56 17.64 13.43 10.11
N ASP A 57 17.13 14.62 10.40
CA ASP A 57 16.11 14.88 11.43
C ASP A 57 14.67 14.88 10.87
N GLY A 58 14.51 14.59 9.56
CA GLY A 58 13.24 14.57 8.86
C GLY A 58 13.05 13.27 8.05
N PRO A 59 12.90 13.33 6.71
CA PRO A 59 12.60 12.15 5.88
C PRO A 59 13.78 11.19 5.67
N ARG A 60 15.03 11.59 5.97
CA ARG A 60 16.20 10.69 6.02
C ARG A 60 16.51 9.94 4.71
N TYR A 61 16.53 10.64 3.57
CA TYR A 61 16.81 10.01 2.28
C TYR A 61 18.26 9.50 2.20
N LYS A 62 18.41 8.24 1.75
CA LYS A 62 19.71 7.57 1.58
C LYS A 62 20.36 7.86 0.22
N ALA A 63 19.63 8.41 -0.76
CA ALA A 63 20.13 8.80 -2.08
C ALA A 63 19.28 9.92 -2.70
N LEU A 64 19.84 10.60 -3.72
CA LEU A 64 19.09 11.35 -4.72
C LEU A 64 19.18 10.62 -6.07
N VAL A 65 18.06 10.57 -6.81
CA VAL A 65 18.00 9.96 -8.14
C VAL A 65 17.50 10.99 -9.14
N PHE A 66 18.23 11.14 -10.25
CA PHE A 66 17.89 12.01 -11.37
C PHE A 66 17.75 11.14 -12.62
N ALA A 67 16.56 11.11 -13.22
CA ALA A 67 16.30 10.35 -14.44
C ALA A 67 16.10 11.28 -15.64
N SER A 68 16.57 10.85 -16.82
CA SER A 68 16.48 11.63 -18.05
C SER A 68 15.03 11.81 -18.55
N SER A 69 14.85 12.71 -19.52
CA SER A 69 13.55 12.94 -20.18
C SER A 69 12.97 11.69 -20.87
N THR A 70 13.80 10.71 -21.23
CA THR A 70 13.36 9.39 -21.75
C THR A 70 12.53 8.59 -20.73
N PHE A 71 12.70 8.90 -19.45
CA PHE A 71 12.02 8.26 -18.32
C PHE A 71 11.16 9.26 -17.52
N ASN A 72 10.86 10.42 -18.09
CA ASN A 72 10.12 11.50 -17.44
C ASN A 72 8.92 11.92 -18.30
N THR A 73 7.77 12.12 -17.68
CA THR A 73 6.55 12.66 -18.31
C THR A 73 6.65 14.16 -18.63
N SER A 74 7.68 14.85 -18.13
CA SER A 74 8.07 16.20 -18.53
C SER A 74 8.92 16.21 -19.80
N THR A 75 8.49 16.98 -20.80
CA THR A 75 9.34 17.37 -21.96
C THR A 75 10.52 18.26 -21.57
N PHE A 76 10.52 18.83 -20.35
CA PHE A 76 11.53 19.76 -19.86
C PHE A 76 12.31 19.15 -18.68
N ASN A 77 13.46 18.56 -18.98
CA ASN A 77 14.42 18.08 -17.99
C ASN A 77 15.42 19.20 -17.62
N LEU A 78 14.91 20.27 -16.99
CA LEU A 78 15.66 21.49 -16.69
C LEU A 78 16.08 21.54 -15.21
N VAL A 79 17.36 21.72 -14.92
CA VAL A 79 17.85 21.94 -13.55
C VAL A 79 18.20 23.40 -13.31
N ARG A 80 17.80 23.91 -12.13
CA ARG A 80 18.04 25.28 -11.66
C ARG A 80 19.46 25.37 -11.07
N LYS A 81 20.19 26.47 -11.32
CA LYS A 81 21.63 26.62 -11.00
C LYS A 81 21.97 26.44 -9.51
N ASP A 82 21.06 26.85 -8.63
CA ASP A 82 21.11 26.71 -7.18
C ASP A 82 20.89 25.25 -6.73
N VAL A 83 19.96 24.54 -7.35
CA VAL A 83 19.77 23.10 -7.14
C VAL A 83 21.03 22.33 -7.53
N ALA A 84 21.62 22.61 -8.69
CA ALA A 84 22.86 21.96 -9.11
C ALA A 84 24.00 22.21 -8.10
N ALA A 85 24.17 23.47 -7.64
CA ALA A 85 25.15 23.80 -6.61
C ALA A 85 24.90 23.03 -5.29
N ARG A 86 23.64 22.85 -4.90
CA ARG A 86 23.28 22.09 -3.69
C ARG A 86 23.56 20.59 -3.84
N VAL A 87 23.22 19.99 -4.98
CA VAL A 87 23.52 18.58 -5.28
C VAL A 87 25.03 18.33 -5.28
N VAL A 88 25.84 19.30 -5.75
CA VAL A 88 27.31 19.25 -5.65
C VAL A 88 27.77 19.15 -4.19
N GLU A 89 27.26 20.01 -3.30
CA GLU A 89 27.61 19.96 -1.87
C GLU A 89 27.17 18.63 -1.22
N PHE A 90 25.96 18.15 -1.54
CA PHE A 90 25.44 16.89 -1.00
C PHE A 90 26.28 15.69 -1.45
N ALA A 91 26.65 15.62 -2.73
CA ALA A 91 27.53 14.57 -3.25
C ALA A 91 28.92 14.62 -2.63
N GLN A 92 29.49 15.83 -2.44
CA GLN A 92 30.78 16.03 -1.75
C GLN A 92 30.72 15.62 -0.27
N LYS A 93 29.59 15.81 0.42
CA LYS A 93 29.31 15.29 1.76
C LYS A 93 29.00 13.78 1.79
N GLY A 94 29.12 13.10 0.66
CA GLY A 94 29.03 11.65 0.54
C GLY A 94 27.62 11.09 0.42
N LEU A 95 26.59 11.93 0.21
CA LEU A 95 25.24 11.45 -0.15
C LEU A 95 25.30 10.75 -1.51
N PRO A 96 24.84 9.51 -1.64
CA PRO A 96 24.70 8.83 -2.92
C PRO A 96 23.82 9.61 -3.91
N VAL A 97 24.33 9.85 -5.13
CA VAL A 97 23.56 10.45 -6.23
C VAL A 97 23.62 9.51 -7.43
N VAL A 98 22.47 9.12 -7.97
CA VAL A 98 22.38 8.27 -9.16
C VAL A 98 21.77 9.05 -10.31
N LEU A 99 22.50 9.12 -11.43
CA LEU A 99 22.08 9.75 -12.68
C LEU A 99 21.72 8.64 -13.68
N VAL A 100 20.45 8.61 -14.10
CA VAL A 100 19.87 7.57 -14.96
C VAL A 100 19.60 8.13 -16.36
N GLY A 101 20.25 7.55 -17.37
CA GLY A 101 20.18 8.01 -18.76
C GLY A 101 21.13 9.20 -19.02
N SER A 102 20.67 10.15 -19.84
CA SER A 102 21.40 11.40 -20.09
C SER A 102 21.36 12.35 -18.88
N LEU A 103 22.40 13.19 -18.77
CA LEU A 103 22.45 14.27 -17.78
C LEU A 103 21.24 15.21 -17.91
N PRO A 104 20.71 15.74 -16.79
CA PRO A 104 19.71 16.80 -16.83
C PRO A 104 20.21 18.00 -17.64
N GLN A 105 19.40 18.44 -18.60
CA GLN A 105 19.71 19.57 -19.45
C GLN A 105 19.38 20.88 -18.73
N VAL A 106 19.72 22.00 -19.38
CA VAL A 106 19.73 23.31 -18.75
C VAL A 106 18.74 24.26 -19.37
N THR A 107 18.35 25.25 -18.58
CA THR A 107 17.44 26.33 -18.98
C THR A 107 17.93 27.03 -20.24
N SER A 108 17.03 27.68 -20.98
CA SER A 108 17.35 28.51 -22.15
C SER A 108 18.33 29.68 -21.88
N ASN A 109 18.66 29.97 -20.62
CA ASN A 109 19.72 30.90 -20.25
C ASN A 109 21.09 30.20 -20.25
N ALA A 110 21.99 30.59 -21.17
CA ALA A 110 23.31 29.98 -21.34
C ALA A 110 24.25 30.11 -20.12
N GLN A 111 24.13 31.17 -19.32
CA GLN A 111 24.97 31.34 -18.12
C GLN A 111 24.54 30.39 -17.00
N ALA A 112 23.22 30.22 -16.80
CA ALA A 112 22.70 29.16 -15.93
C ALA A 112 23.04 27.77 -16.50
N GLY A 113 23.02 27.65 -17.82
CA GLY A 113 23.66 26.59 -18.63
C GLY A 113 24.97 26.09 -18.04
N GLN A 114 26.00 26.93 -18.19
CA GLN A 114 27.36 26.60 -17.79
C GLN A 114 27.48 26.22 -16.30
N ILE A 115 26.78 26.92 -15.40
CA ILE A 115 26.87 26.65 -13.95
C ILE A 115 26.39 25.23 -13.59
N VAL A 116 25.35 24.74 -14.26
CA VAL A 116 24.81 23.39 -14.04
C VAL A 116 25.74 22.34 -14.64
N GLU A 117 26.24 22.55 -15.86
CA GLU A 117 27.21 21.66 -16.50
C GLU A 117 28.52 21.55 -15.70
N ASP A 118 29.07 22.68 -15.25
CA ASP A 118 30.23 22.73 -14.34
C ASP A 118 29.97 21.95 -13.04
N GLY A 119 28.74 22.02 -12.52
CA GLY A 119 28.29 21.24 -11.36
C GLY A 119 28.34 19.73 -11.61
N TRP A 120 27.78 19.28 -12.75
CA TRP A 120 27.83 17.88 -13.16
C TRP A 120 29.26 17.39 -13.41
N HIS A 121 30.10 18.21 -14.03
CA HIS A 121 31.53 17.93 -14.22
C HIS A 121 32.27 17.78 -12.88
N LYS A 122 32.00 18.65 -11.90
CA LYS A 122 32.60 18.57 -10.54
C LYS A 122 32.26 17.28 -9.80
N ILE A 123 31.04 16.77 -9.96
CA ILE A 123 30.60 15.56 -9.22
C ILE A 123 30.87 14.24 -9.96
N ARG A 124 31.18 14.29 -11.27
CA ARG A 124 31.25 13.10 -12.14
C ARG A 124 32.16 11.98 -11.63
N ASN A 125 33.26 12.36 -10.96
CA ASN A 125 34.29 11.45 -10.47
C ASN A 125 34.22 11.21 -8.94
N LEU A 126 33.18 11.72 -8.25
CA LEU A 126 33.02 11.48 -6.81
C LEU A 126 32.57 10.02 -6.56
N PRO A 127 33.13 9.30 -5.57
CA PRO A 127 32.70 7.94 -5.23
C PRO A 127 31.23 7.80 -4.85
N SER A 128 30.61 8.89 -4.39
CA SER A 128 29.18 9.01 -4.07
C SER A 128 28.28 9.08 -5.30
N VAL A 129 28.81 9.28 -6.51
CA VAL A 129 28.01 9.45 -7.72
C VAL A 129 28.10 8.20 -8.60
N GLN A 130 26.95 7.74 -9.09
CA GLN A 130 26.85 6.67 -10.08
C GLN A 130 26.09 7.17 -11.31
N PHE A 131 26.54 6.76 -12.49
CA PHE A 131 25.86 6.96 -13.76
C PHE A 131 25.41 5.60 -14.26
N VAL A 132 24.15 5.48 -14.65
CA VAL A 132 23.58 4.26 -15.23
C VAL A 132 22.76 4.59 -16.47
N SER A 133 22.70 3.66 -17.42
CA SER A 133 22.00 3.85 -18.69
C SER A 133 20.47 3.75 -18.58
N SER A 134 19.96 2.95 -17.64
CA SER A 134 18.54 2.63 -17.55
C SER A 134 18.03 2.54 -16.11
N LEU A 135 16.70 2.59 -15.93
CA LEU A 135 16.07 2.34 -14.63
C LEU A 135 16.27 0.91 -14.12
N ALA A 136 16.53 -0.08 -15.00
CA ALA A 136 16.81 -1.45 -14.57
C ALA A 136 18.13 -1.56 -13.80
N ASP A 137 19.09 -0.70 -14.10
CA ASP A 137 20.41 -0.65 -13.46
C ASP A 137 20.39 0.05 -12.08
N LEU A 138 19.32 0.80 -11.78
CA LEU A 138 19.21 1.66 -10.58
C LEU A 138 19.36 0.86 -9.28
N THR A 139 18.70 -0.30 -9.17
CA THR A 139 18.82 -1.18 -7.99
C THR A 139 20.25 -1.68 -7.78
N GLY A 140 21.00 -1.92 -8.86
CA GLY A 140 22.43 -2.25 -8.80
C GLY A 140 23.28 -1.08 -8.31
N ALA A 141 23.03 0.13 -8.79
CA ALA A 141 23.71 1.34 -8.35
C ALA A 141 23.45 1.67 -6.87
N LEU A 142 22.20 1.53 -6.40
CA LEU A 142 21.84 1.69 -4.99
C LEU A 142 22.55 0.65 -4.11
N THR A 143 22.54 -0.62 -4.54
CA THR A 143 23.25 -1.71 -3.82
C THR A 143 24.75 -1.44 -3.71
N LYS A 144 25.38 -0.97 -4.81
CA LYS A 144 26.80 -0.56 -4.84
C LYS A 144 27.10 0.62 -3.91
N ALA A 145 26.13 1.52 -3.70
CA ALA A 145 26.23 2.61 -2.72
C ALA A 145 26.00 2.15 -1.26
N GLY A 146 25.75 0.86 -1.01
CA GLY A 146 25.44 0.30 0.30
C GLY A 146 23.97 0.49 0.73
N ILE A 147 23.09 0.87 -0.20
CA ILE A 147 21.67 1.08 0.04
C ILE A 147 20.93 -0.19 -0.36
N THR A 148 20.19 -0.75 0.58
CA THR A 148 19.38 -1.96 0.39
C THR A 148 17.92 -1.68 0.75
N ALA A 149 17.01 -2.42 0.13
CA ALA A 149 15.58 -2.32 0.38
C ALA A 149 15.24 -2.65 1.84
N ASP A 150 14.46 -1.80 2.49
CA ASP A 150 14.03 -1.96 3.89
C ASP A 150 13.01 -3.12 4.05
N VAL A 151 12.32 -3.49 2.97
CA VAL A 151 11.37 -4.62 2.90
C VAL A 151 11.48 -5.26 1.51
N SER A 152 11.84 -6.53 1.41
CA SER A 152 11.95 -7.26 0.14
C SER A 152 10.98 -8.46 0.09
N PRO A 153 9.83 -8.32 -0.62
CA PRO A 153 8.97 -9.44 -0.99
C PRO A 153 9.65 -10.34 -2.02
N ASP A 154 9.55 -11.65 -1.81
CA ASP A 154 9.93 -12.72 -2.73
C ASP A 154 8.66 -13.54 -3.01
N CYS A 155 8.08 -13.37 -4.21
CA CYS A 155 6.69 -13.74 -4.52
C CYS A 155 6.61 -14.76 -5.65
N THR A 156 5.62 -15.66 -5.59
CA THR A 156 5.35 -16.65 -6.66
C THR A 156 4.95 -16.01 -7.99
N THR A 157 4.29 -14.85 -7.93
CA THR A 157 3.82 -14.07 -9.09
C THR A 157 3.98 -12.58 -8.79
N GLY A 158 4.54 -11.85 -9.75
CA GLY A 158 4.75 -10.40 -9.70
C GLY A 158 5.58 -9.92 -8.49
N THR A 159 5.25 -8.72 -8.02
CA THR A 159 5.78 -8.12 -6.79
C THR A 159 4.62 -7.50 -6.00
N LEU A 160 4.86 -7.14 -4.74
CA LEU A 160 3.90 -6.37 -3.95
C LEU A 160 4.27 -4.88 -3.99
N ARG A 161 3.26 -4.02 -3.94
CA ARG A 161 3.47 -2.62 -3.54
C ARG A 161 3.74 -2.58 -2.05
N VAL A 162 4.77 -1.84 -1.65
CA VAL A 162 5.24 -1.78 -0.26
C VAL A 162 5.40 -0.35 0.20
N VAL A 163 4.87 -0.04 1.39
CA VAL A 163 5.16 1.19 2.12
C VAL A 163 5.57 0.84 3.55
N LYS A 164 6.76 1.27 3.96
CA LYS A 164 7.21 1.17 5.36
C LYS A 164 7.08 2.52 6.05
N ARG A 165 6.62 2.51 7.31
CA ARG A 165 6.66 3.65 8.23
C ARG A 165 7.23 3.23 9.58
N SER A 166 7.79 4.16 10.33
CA SER A 166 8.31 3.93 11.68
C SER A 166 7.66 4.92 12.65
N ASP A 167 7.27 4.47 13.85
CA ASP A 167 6.94 5.38 14.96
C ASP A 167 8.22 6.14 15.34
N PRO A 168 8.23 7.50 15.35
CA PRO A 168 9.38 8.29 15.79
C PRO A 168 9.87 7.96 17.20
N ARG A 169 9.02 7.36 18.05
CA ARG A 169 9.34 6.90 19.40
C ARG A 169 9.91 5.47 19.44
N GLY A 170 10.16 4.85 18.28
CA GLY A 170 10.78 3.52 18.15
C GLY A 170 9.95 2.34 18.63
N LYS A 171 8.65 2.52 18.91
CA LYS A 171 7.76 1.47 19.45
C LYS A 171 7.40 0.39 18.43
N ALA A 172 7.18 0.80 17.18
CA ALA A 172 6.81 -0.09 16.09
C ALA A 172 7.28 0.46 14.74
N ASP A 173 7.56 -0.44 13.79
CA ASP A 173 7.43 -0.14 12.36
C ASP A 173 6.12 -0.71 11.83
N TYR A 174 5.59 -0.13 10.77
CA TYR A 174 4.42 -0.59 10.03
C TYR A 174 4.81 -0.84 8.57
N VAL A 175 4.39 -1.97 8.02
CA VAL A 175 4.59 -2.32 6.62
C VAL A 175 3.24 -2.60 5.98
N PHE A 176 2.83 -1.71 5.08
CA PHE A 176 1.68 -1.92 4.20
C PHE A 176 2.14 -2.70 2.97
N LEU A 177 1.38 -3.73 2.62
CA LEU A 177 1.61 -4.65 1.52
C LEU A 177 0.33 -4.72 0.69
N TYR A 178 0.45 -4.54 -0.62
CA TYR A 178 -0.69 -4.60 -1.54
C TYR A 178 -0.33 -5.41 -2.78
N ASN A 179 -1.14 -6.43 -3.08
CA ASN A 179 -1.07 -7.20 -4.30
C ASN A 179 -1.92 -6.49 -5.38
N ASP A 180 -1.34 -5.58 -6.16
CA ASP A 180 -2.05 -4.85 -7.24
C ASP A 180 -2.30 -5.69 -8.51
N GLN A 181 -2.09 -7.01 -8.41
CA GLN A 181 -2.32 -7.96 -9.48
C GLN A 181 -3.74 -8.52 -9.44
N ASN A 182 -4.25 -8.90 -10.62
CA ASN A 182 -5.51 -9.64 -10.77
C ASN A 182 -5.36 -11.16 -10.54
N VAL A 183 -4.27 -11.60 -9.92
CA VAL A 183 -3.99 -13.01 -9.56
C VAL A 183 -3.53 -13.13 -8.11
N SER A 184 -3.81 -14.27 -7.49
CA SER A 184 -3.27 -14.57 -6.15
C SER A 184 -1.75 -14.76 -6.20
N THR A 185 -1.07 -14.42 -5.11
CA THR A 185 0.38 -14.63 -4.95
C THR A 185 0.71 -15.08 -3.53
N THR A 186 1.76 -15.87 -3.37
CA THR A 186 2.34 -16.20 -2.06
C THR A 186 3.71 -15.56 -1.98
N CYS A 187 3.93 -14.77 -0.94
CA CYS A 187 5.13 -13.95 -0.78
C CYS A 187 5.84 -14.23 0.55
N LYS A 188 7.14 -14.44 0.47
CA LYS A 188 8.06 -14.40 1.60
C LYS A 188 8.60 -12.98 1.74
N VAL A 189 8.04 -12.23 2.66
CA VAL A 189 8.37 -10.82 2.91
C VAL A 189 9.52 -10.76 3.93
N ASN A 190 10.70 -10.31 3.49
CA ASN A 190 11.88 -10.13 4.33
C ASN A 190 11.97 -8.65 4.71
N ILE A 191 11.93 -8.32 6.01
CA ILE A 191 11.89 -6.95 6.50
C ILE A 191 13.16 -6.67 7.31
N GLN A 192 13.90 -5.60 6.97
CA GLN A 192 15.02 -5.13 7.78
C GLN A 192 14.52 -4.67 9.15
N ASN A 193 15.17 -5.20 10.18
CA ASN A 193 14.72 -5.08 11.55
C ASN A 193 15.90 -4.92 12.52
N ASN A 194 15.93 -3.77 13.19
CA ASN A 194 16.96 -3.41 14.17
C ASN A 194 16.40 -3.62 15.59
N GLY A 195 16.44 -4.86 16.08
CA GLY A 195 16.06 -5.21 17.46
C GLY A 195 15.21 -6.48 17.59
N ALA A 196 14.80 -6.82 18.82
CA ALA A 196 13.86 -7.90 19.05
C ALA A 196 12.43 -7.38 18.80
N ARG A 197 11.88 -7.59 17.60
CA ARG A 197 10.51 -7.22 17.24
C ARG A 197 9.64 -8.40 16.85
N THR A 198 8.35 -8.33 17.16
CA THR A 198 7.34 -9.35 16.90
C THR A 198 6.36 -8.86 15.82
N PRO A 199 6.23 -9.56 14.67
CA PRO A 199 5.28 -9.21 13.62
C PRO A 199 3.84 -9.57 13.99
N HIS A 200 2.91 -8.63 13.76
CA HIS A 200 1.47 -8.82 13.91
C HIS A 200 0.76 -8.36 12.64
N LEU A 201 -0.28 -9.09 12.23
CA LEU A 201 -1.25 -8.69 11.20
C LEU A 201 -2.27 -7.74 11.82
N LEU A 202 -2.48 -6.59 11.16
CA LEU A 202 -3.48 -5.59 11.54
C LEU A 202 -4.61 -5.56 10.50
N ASN A 203 -5.84 -5.80 10.95
CA ASN A 203 -7.03 -5.73 10.12
C ASN A 203 -7.59 -4.29 10.12
N ALA A 204 -7.42 -3.56 9.01
CA ALA A 204 -7.88 -2.17 8.88
C ALA A 204 -9.42 -1.99 8.93
N TRP A 205 -10.19 -3.08 8.76
CA TRP A 205 -11.64 -3.07 8.76
C TRP A 205 -12.23 -3.32 10.15
N THR A 206 -11.71 -4.32 10.87
CA THR A 206 -12.19 -4.71 12.21
C THR A 206 -11.43 -4.02 13.35
N GLY A 207 -10.18 -3.63 13.12
CA GLY A 207 -9.24 -3.20 14.17
C GLY A 207 -8.58 -4.37 14.92
N GLU A 208 -8.78 -5.61 14.48
CA GLU A 208 -8.13 -6.79 15.04
C GLU A 208 -6.62 -6.76 14.82
N ARG A 209 -5.87 -7.19 15.84
CA ARG A 209 -4.41 -7.38 15.83
C ARG A 209 -4.10 -8.83 16.19
N LYS A 210 -3.61 -9.60 15.23
CA LYS A 210 -3.22 -11.01 15.41
C LYS A 210 -1.71 -11.15 15.28
N MET A 211 -1.04 -11.85 16.20
CA MET A 211 0.37 -12.21 16.01
C MET A 211 0.52 -13.12 14.78
N VAL A 212 1.60 -12.96 14.02
CA VAL A 212 1.91 -13.85 12.90
C VAL A 212 2.29 -15.24 13.45
N ASP A 213 1.53 -16.28 13.08
CA ASP A 213 1.63 -17.62 13.66
C ASP A 213 3.02 -18.25 13.50
N SER A 214 3.74 -17.95 12.41
CA SER A 214 5.16 -18.31 12.27
C SER A 214 5.94 -17.29 11.45
N PHE A 215 7.13 -16.93 11.95
CA PHE A 215 8.07 -16.04 11.27
C PHE A 215 9.50 -16.46 11.60
N LYS A 216 10.46 -16.15 10.71
CA LYS A 216 11.89 -16.41 10.95
C LYS A 216 12.59 -15.10 11.33
N ARG A 217 13.07 -15.01 12.56
CA ARG A 217 13.94 -13.91 13.03
C ARG A 217 15.40 -14.25 12.71
N ARG A 218 16.11 -13.34 12.07
CA ARG A 218 17.56 -13.31 11.87
C ARG A 218 18.11 -12.04 12.52
N SER A 219 19.42 -11.95 12.72
CA SER A 219 20.07 -10.85 13.48
C SER A 219 19.69 -9.44 13.04
N ALA A 220 19.42 -9.22 11.75
CA ALA A 220 19.03 -7.92 11.18
C ALA A 220 17.72 -7.95 10.36
N ALA A 221 16.95 -9.05 10.41
CA ALA A 221 15.77 -9.20 9.56
C ALA A 221 14.69 -10.13 10.15
N ILE A 222 13.44 -9.86 9.81
CA ILE A 222 12.28 -10.72 10.08
C ILE A 222 11.69 -11.17 8.74
N ALA A 223 11.52 -12.48 8.55
CA ALA A 223 10.89 -13.04 7.35
C ALA A 223 9.52 -13.64 7.70
N VAL A 224 8.47 -13.18 7.02
CA VAL A 224 7.09 -13.65 7.15
C VAL A 224 6.62 -14.21 5.81
N SER A 225 5.93 -15.35 5.82
CA SER A 225 5.25 -15.88 4.63
C SER A 225 3.77 -15.51 4.68
N LEU A 226 3.27 -14.85 3.64
CA LEU A 226 1.88 -14.41 3.50
C LEU A 226 1.32 -14.86 2.15
N GLN A 227 0.02 -15.12 2.11
CA GLN A 227 -0.73 -15.33 0.88
C GLN A 227 -1.63 -14.10 0.64
N PHE A 228 -1.77 -13.70 -0.61
CA PHE A 228 -2.60 -12.58 -1.04
C PHE A 228 -3.54 -13.05 -2.14
N ALA A 229 -4.82 -12.75 -2.01
CA ALA A 229 -5.80 -12.77 -3.10
C ALA A 229 -5.55 -11.59 -4.08
N PRO A 230 -6.18 -11.58 -5.27
CA PRO A 230 -6.15 -10.43 -6.17
C PRO A 230 -6.60 -9.16 -5.47
N ASN A 231 -5.86 -8.06 -5.65
CA ASN A 231 -6.16 -6.76 -5.03
C ASN A 231 -6.23 -6.77 -3.47
N GLU A 232 -5.66 -7.78 -2.80
CA GLU A 232 -5.64 -7.84 -1.33
C GLU A 232 -4.58 -6.92 -0.72
N THR A 233 -4.92 -6.30 0.42
CA THR A 233 -4.03 -5.48 1.24
C THR A 233 -3.80 -6.11 2.61
N THR A 234 -2.58 -6.02 3.12
CA THR A 234 -2.21 -6.42 4.48
C THR A 234 -1.38 -5.31 5.14
N ILE A 235 -1.55 -5.13 6.44
CA ILE A 235 -0.68 -4.30 7.27
C ILE A 235 0.00 -5.22 8.28
N LEU A 236 1.34 -5.20 8.32
CA LEU A 236 2.13 -5.76 9.39
C LEU A 236 2.56 -4.64 10.36
N SER A 237 2.43 -4.85 11.67
CA SER A 237 3.20 -4.10 12.68
C SER A 237 4.37 -4.94 13.18
N LEU A 238 5.54 -4.33 13.27
CA LEU A 238 6.75 -4.88 13.88
C LEU A 238 6.96 -4.15 15.19
N GLU A 239 6.41 -4.71 16.26
CA GLU A 239 6.38 -4.09 17.58
C GLU A 239 7.53 -4.63 18.44
N ASN A 240 8.07 -3.84 19.35
CA ASN A 240 9.12 -4.33 20.25
C ASN A 240 8.59 -5.51 21.09
N SER A 241 9.34 -6.63 21.11
CA SER A 241 8.99 -7.80 21.93
C SER A 241 8.86 -7.37 23.39
N GLY A 242 7.69 -7.57 24.00
CA GLY A 242 7.58 -7.50 25.45
C GLY A 242 8.31 -8.65 26.12
N ASN A 243 8.59 -8.56 27.43
CA ASN A 243 9.10 -9.70 28.20
C ASN A 243 8.14 -10.92 28.15
N SER A 244 6.88 -10.73 27.76
CA SER A 244 5.88 -11.77 27.46
C SER A 244 6.22 -12.64 26.25
N ASP A 245 6.97 -12.10 25.29
CA ASP A 245 7.17 -12.73 23.97
C ASP A 245 8.49 -13.54 23.92
N ALA A 246 9.24 -13.55 25.03
CA ALA A 246 10.50 -14.28 25.21
C ALA A 246 10.30 -15.68 25.81
N GLY A 247 9.11 -16.26 25.65
CA GLY A 247 8.85 -17.68 25.88
C GLY A 247 9.17 -18.49 24.63
N ASN A 248 9.78 -19.66 24.80
CA ASN A 248 9.91 -20.66 23.74
C ASN A 248 8.50 -21.20 23.45
N SER A 249 7.78 -20.53 22.55
CA SER A 249 6.36 -20.77 22.31
C SER A 249 6.14 -21.06 20.83
N SER A 250 6.46 -22.29 20.45
CA SER A 250 5.66 -23.00 19.46
C SER A 250 4.25 -23.15 20.02
N ILE A 251 3.44 -22.09 19.92
CA ILE A 251 1.99 -22.20 20.05
C ILE A 251 1.55 -22.96 18.80
N VAL A 252 1.64 -24.29 18.88
CA VAL A 252 0.85 -25.16 18.03
C VAL A 252 -0.58 -24.83 18.41
N ALA A 253 -1.19 -23.92 17.64
CA ALA A 253 -2.62 -23.72 17.71
C ALA A 253 -3.23 -25.10 17.49
N SER A 254 -3.88 -25.64 18.53
CA SER A 254 -4.64 -26.87 18.43
C SER A 254 -5.48 -26.76 17.18
N SER A 255 -5.33 -27.72 16.26
CA SER A 255 -6.10 -27.76 15.04
C SER A 255 -7.57 -27.87 15.42
N SER A 256 -8.25 -26.73 15.52
CA SER A 256 -9.69 -26.66 15.62
C SER A 256 -10.19 -27.24 14.31
N THR A 257 -10.62 -28.50 14.37
CA THR A 257 -11.37 -29.14 13.31
C THR A 257 -12.59 -28.26 13.06
N SER A 258 -12.49 -27.41 12.04
CA SER A 258 -13.59 -26.58 11.58
C SER A 258 -14.63 -27.51 11.01
N SER A 259 -15.55 -27.95 11.87
CA SER A 259 -16.79 -28.60 11.49
C SER A 259 -17.56 -27.60 10.63
N ARG A 260 -17.49 -27.79 9.32
CA ARG A 260 -18.24 -26.99 8.35
C ARG A 260 -19.71 -27.39 8.45
N TYR A 261 -20.43 -26.76 9.37
CA TYR A 261 -21.89 -26.80 9.38
C TYR A 261 -22.38 -26.05 8.13
N SER A 262 -22.66 -26.77 7.06
CA SER A 262 -23.41 -26.22 5.94
C SER A 262 -24.84 -25.98 6.40
N ILE A 263 -25.19 -24.72 6.69
CA ILE A 263 -26.58 -24.29 6.54
C ILE A 263 -26.97 -24.68 5.11
N ALA A 264 -28.06 -25.43 4.95
CA ALA A 264 -28.52 -25.93 3.65
C ALA A 264 -28.54 -24.76 2.64
N ASN A 265 -27.98 -24.99 1.44
CA ASN A 265 -27.77 -23.94 0.44
C ASN A 265 -29.00 -23.04 0.31
N LEU A 266 -28.88 -21.78 0.75
CA LEU A 266 -29.97 -20.81 0.73
C LEU A 266 -30.22 -20.38 -0.71
N THR A 267 -31.04 -21.17 -1.41
CA THR A 267 -31.31 -21.04 -2.84
C THR A 267 -32.45 -20.06 -3.15
N ARG A 268 -33.26 -19.71 -2.16
CA ARG A 268 -34.46 -18.87 -2.29
C ARG A 268 -34.42 -17.71 -1.30
N TRP A 269 -34.75 -16.52 -1.75
CA TRP A 269 -34.67 -15.29 -0.97
C TRP A 269 -35.85 -14.38 -1.26
N ASP A 270 -36.29 -13.63 -0.27
CA ASP A 270 -37.09 -12.43 -0.51
C ASP A 270 -36.13 -11.24 -0.71
N LEU A 271 -36.48 -10.33 -1.62
CA LEU A 271 -35.65 -9.21 -2.02
C LEU A 271 -36.51 -7.94 -2.09
N SER A 272 -36.12 -6.92 -1.34
CA SER A 272 -36.64 -5.56 -1.44
C SER A 272 -35.53 -4.64 -1.93
N ILE A 273 -35.73 -3.95 -3.05
CA ILE A 273 -34.78 -2.98 -3.62
C ILE A 273 -35.35 -1.57 -3.47
N GLU A 274 -34.56 -0.68 -2.86
CA GLU A 274 -34.68 0.77 -3.05
C GLU A 274 -33.92 1.14 -4.33
N ASP A 275 -34.63 1.52 -5.39
CA ASP A 275 -34.07 2.09 -6.62
C ASP A 275 -33.98 3.61 -6.50
N PHE A 276 -32.76 4.16 -6.57
CA PHE A 276 -32.47 5.57 -6.44
C PHE A 276 -32.32 6.22 -7.81
N HIS A 277 -33.24 7.12 -8.15
CA HIS A 277 -33.25 7.80 -9.43
C HIS A 277 -33.56 9.29 -9.30
N ALA A 278 -33.39 10.03 -10.40
CA ALA A 278 -33.81 11.43 -10.45
C ALA A 278 -35.35 11.52 -10.38
N PRO A 279 -35.92 12.49 -9.65
CA PRO A 279 -37.35 12.81 -9.73
C PRO A 279 -37.75 13.28 -11.13
N SER A 280 -39.05 13.19 -11.42
CA SER A 280 -39.64 13.71 -12.66
C SER A 280 -39.40 15.22 -12.81
N ASP A 281 -39.60 15.98 -11.74
CA ASP A 281 -39.14 17.36 -11.63
C ASP A 281 -37.71 17.42 -11.06
N ARG A 282 -36.74 17.69 -11.93
CA ARG A 282 -35.32 17.80 -11.59
C ARG A 282 -34.95 19.08 -10.84
N SER A 283 -35.86 20.05 -10.71
CA SER A 283 -35.62 21.29 -9.95
C SER A 283 -35.63 21.07 -8.43
N LEU A 284 -36.21 19.96 -7.95
CA LEU A 284 -36.41 19.67 -6.53
C LEU A 284 -35.12 19.27 -5.78
N VAL A 285 -34.02 18.98 -6.49
CA VAL A 285 -32.70 18.56 -5.96
C VAL A 285 -32.82 17.48 -4.85
N GLN A 286 -33.62 16.47 -5.12
CA GLN A 286 -33.88 15.32 -4.23
C GLN A 286 -33.64 14.01 -4.97
N THR A 287 -33.41 12.93 -4.22
CA THR A 287 -33.40 11.57 -4.76
C THR A 287 -34.81 11.00 -4.69
N ALA A 288 -35.37 10.59 -5.83
CA ALA A 288 -36.59 9.80 -5.84
C ALA A 288 -36.25 8.32 -5.60
N VAL A 289 -37.14 7.61 -4.89
CA VAL A 289 -36.95 6.20 -4.53
C VAL A 289 -38.15 5.39 -4.98
N THR A 290 -37.92 4.38 -5.83
CA THR A 290 -38.93 3.38 -6.18
C THR A 290 -38.63 2.07 -5.44
N LEU A 291 -39.66 1.42 -4.88
CA LEU A 291 -39.53 0.14 -4.18
C LEU A 291 -39.91 -1.03 -5.09
N HIS A 292 -39.01 -1.98 -5.25
CA HIS A 292 -39.27 -3.24 -5.94
C HIS A 292 -39.19 -4.41 -4.96
N ASN A 293 -40.27 -5.17 -4.83
CA ASN A 293 -40.33 -6.33 -3.94
C ASN A 293 -40.50 -7.61 -4.76
N PHE A 294 -39.69 -8.61 -4.44
CA PHE A 294 -39.74 -9.95 -5.03
C PHE A 294 -39.68 -10.97 -3.90
N SER A 295 -40.46 -12.04 -4.00
CA SER A 295 -40.45 -13.13 -3.03
C SER A 295 -39.91 -14.41 -3.65
N ASN A 296 -39.26 -15.24 -2.82
CA ASN A 296 -38.86 -16.60 -3.19
C ASN A 296 -38.01 -16.66 -4.49
N ILE A 297 -37.09 -15.71 -4.70
CA ILE A 297 -36.21 -15.63 -5.88
C ILE A 297 -34.89 -16.42 -5.71
N THR A 298 -34.29 -16.84 -6.82
CA THR A 298 -32.89 -17.31 -6.84
C THR A 298 -31.94 -16.12 -6.99
N LEU A 299 -30.79 -16.14 -6.32
CA LEU A 299 -29.76 -15.10 -6.48
C LEU A 299 -29.24 -15.04 -7.92
N ARG A 300 -29.36 -13.86 -8.53
CA ARG A 300 -28.93 -13.49 -9.89
C ARG A 300 -28.58 -12.00 -9.92
N PRO A 301 -27.82 -11.50 -10.92
CA PRO A 301 -27.72 -10.06 -11.17
C PRO A 301 -29.11 -9.42 -11.31
N TRP A 302 -29.31 -8.20 -10.80
CA TRP A 302 -30.64 -7.57 -10.74
C TRP A 302 -31.32 -7.47 -12.11
N SER A 303 -30.58 -7.09 -13.15
CA SER A 303 -31.05 -7.04 -14.54
C SER A 303 -31.56 -8.38 -15.10
N ALA A 304 -31.19 -9.51 -14.47
CA ALA A 304 -31.66 -10.86 -14.81
C ALA A 304 -32.79 -11.39 -13.90
N ILE A 305 -33.25 -10.58 -12.94
CA ILE A 305 -34.42 -10.90 -12.08
C ILE A 305 -35.70 -10.33 -12.71
N SER A 306 -35.65 -9.10 -13.24
CA SER A 306 -36.79 -8.44 -13.89
C SER A 306 -36.31 -7.35 -14.87
N PRO A 307 -36.97 -7.15 -16.02
CA PRO A 307 -36.67 -6.03 -16.94
C PRO A 307 -36.72 -4.65 -16.28
N ALA A 308 -37.56 -4.49 -15.25
CA ALA A 308 -37.65 -3.26 -14.46
C ALA A 308 -36.36 -2.92 -13.72
N LEU A 309 -35.44 -3.89 -13.54
CA LEU A 309 -34.18 -3.74 -12.81
C LEU A 309 -32.96 -3.54 -13.72
N THR A 310 -33.16 -3.30 -15.02
CA THR A 310 -32.05 -3.20 -15.99
C THR A 310 -31.13 -2.01 -15.72
N ASN A 311 -31.69 -0.87 -15.28
CA ASN A 311 -30.97 0.39 -15.04
C ASN A 311 -31.09 0.87 -13.58
N VAL A 312 -31.26 -0.05 -12.63
CA VAL A 312 -31.51 0.24 -11.21
C VAL A 312 -30.21 0.41 -10.43
N GLY A 313 -30.15 1.44 -9.59
CA GLY A 313 -29.02 1.71 -8.71
C GLY A 313 -29.49 2.08 -7.32
N GLY A 314 -29.05 1.35 -6.29
CA GLY A 314 -29.49 1.62 -4.92
C GLY A 314 -29.20 0.46 -3.96
N ILE A 315 -30.15 0.15 -3.06
CA ILE A 315 -29.95 -0.80 -1.96
C ILE A 315 -30.93 -1.97 -2.05
N GLY A 316 -30.40 -3.17 -2.35
CA GLY A 316 -31.14 -4.42 -2.22
C GLY A 316 -30.96 -5.05 -0.83
N ARG A 317 -32.07 -5.31 -0.14
CA ARG A 317 -32.12 -6.10 1.10
C ARG A 317 -32.64 -7.49 0.78
N TYR A 318 -31.82 -8.49 1.08
CA TYR A 318 -32.14 -9.91 0.93
C TYR A 318 -32.45 -10.52 2.28
N SER A 319 -33.55 -11.27 2.38
CA SER A 319 -33.95 -12.02 3.57
C SER A 319 -34.26 -13.47 3.26
N ASN A 320 -33.91 -14.34 4.21
CA ASN A 320 -34.24 -15.77 4.25
C ASN A 320 -34.34 -16.15 5.73
N GLU A 321 -35.33 -16.95 6.12
CA GLU A 321 -35.46 -17.52 7.47
C GLU A 321 -35.06 -19.01 7.43
N PRO A 322 -33.78 -19.37 7.61
CA PRO A 322 -33.37 -20.77 7.62
C PRO A 322 -33.75 -21.47 8.92
N HIS A 323 -34.45 -22.59 8.83
CA HIS A 323 -34.64 -23.48 9.97
C HIS A 323 -33.33 -24.20 10.32
N CYS A 324 -32.68 -23.75 11.39
CA CYS A 324 -31.51 -24.41 11.98
C CYS A 324 -31.96 -25.37 13.09
N THR A 325 -32.03 -26.67 12.80
CA THR A 325 -32.38 -27.70 13.79
C THR A 325 -31.28 -27.95 14.83
N GLU A 326 -30.02 -27.79 14.44
CA GLU A 326 -28.86 -27.90 15.33
C GLU A 326 -27.90 -26.73 15.07
N CYS A 327 -28.05 -25.64 15.83
CA CYS A 327 -27.14 -24.49 15.78
C CYS A 327 -26.19 -24.53 16.97
N PRO A 328 -24.86 -24.79 16.78
CA PRO A 328 -23.90 -24.78 17.88
C PRO A 328 -23.89 -23.43 18.60
N SER A 329 -23.98 -23.45 19.93
CA SER A 329 -24.10 -22.24 20.74
C SER A 329 -22.81 -21.39 20.78
N HIS A 330 -21.63 -22.02 20.67
CA HIS A 330 -20.35 -21.32 20.76
C HIS A 330 -19.27 -21.92 19.84
N THR A 331 -18.94 -21.21 18.75
CA THR A 331 -17.61 -21.09 18.10
C THR A 331 -17.73 -20.24 16.84
N GLY A 332 -16.62 -19.68 16.34
CA GLY A 332 -16.63 -18.69 15.25
C GLY A 332 -17.24 -19.19 13.93
N GLN A 333 -18.47 -18.79 13.64
CA GLN A 333 -19.18 -19.09 12.39
C GLN A 333 -18.83 -18.03 11.33
N ALA A 334 -18.14 -18.44 10.26
CA ALA A 334 -17.91 -17.61 9.09
C ALA A 334 -18.97 -17.91 8.01
N ILE A 335 -19.66 -16.86 7.51
CA ILE A 335 -20.52 -16.99 6.33
C ILE A 335 -19.73 -16.54 5.11
N THR A 336 -19.24 -17.52 4.33
CA THR A 336 -18.66 -17.28 3.01
C THR A 336 -19.75 -16.81 2.05
N ARG A 337 -19.51 -15.70 1.35
CA ARG A 337 -20.43 -15.16 0.33
C ARG A 337 -19.89 -15.51 -1.06
N ALA A 338 -20.80 -15.75 -2.00
CA ALA A 338 -20.50 -15.73 -3.43
C ALA A 338 -20.32 -14.29 -3.93
N ASP A 339 -20.07 -14.13 -5.23
CA ASP A 339 -19.89 -12.83 -5.88
C ASP A 339 -21.03 -11.85 -5.57
N TYR A 340 -20.65 -10.61 -5.24
CA TYR A 340 -21.59 -9.52 -4.97
C TYR A 340 -21.09 -8.23 -5.64
N SER A 341 -22.01 -7.40 -6.13
CA SER A 341 -21.63 -6.10 -6.69
C SER A 341 -21.34 -5.11 -5.55
N HIS A 342 -20.16 -4.47 -5.60
CA HIS A 342 -19.69 -3.41 -4.71
C HIS A 342 -19.53 -3.75 -3.22
N CYS A 343 -20.61 -3.87 -2.45
CA CYS A 343 -20.58 -3.95 -0.98
C CYS A 343 -21.82 -4.67 -0.42
N SER A 344 -21.67 -5.36 0.72
CA SER A 344 -22.81 -6.00 1.39
C SER A 344 -22.65 -6.02 2.93
N ARG A 345 -23.73 -5.69 3.65
CA ARG A 345 -23.80 -5.75 5.12
C ARG A 345 -24.76 -6.86 5.54
N LEU A 346 -24.28 -7.74 6.42
CA LEU A 346 -25.06 -8.85 6.98
C LEU A 346 -25.58 -8.46 8.37
N TYR A 347 -26.81 -8.90 8.66
CA TYR A 347 -27.39 -8.87 10.00
C TYR A 347 -27.86 -10.29 10.34
N ARG A 348 -27.77 -10.67 11.62
CA ARG A 348 -28.41 -11.87 12.17
C ARG A 348 -29.42 -11.40 13.20
N TRP A 349 -30.67 -11.82 13.07
CA TRP A 349 -31.71 -11.62 14.07
C TRP A 349 -32.24 -12.97 14.54
N THR A 350 -32.68 -13.03 15.79
CA THR A 350 -33.34 -14.20 16.38
C THR A 350 -34.77 -13.82 16.70
N LYS A 351 -35.73 -14.54 16.12
CA LYS A 351 -37.16 -14.35 16.39
C LYS A 351 -37.47 -14.98 17.75
N THR A 352 -37.39 -14.18 18.81
CA THR A 352 -37.86 -14.59 20.14
C THR A 352 -39.37 -14.75 20.08
N SER A 353 -39.85 -15.98 20.23
CA SER A 353 -41.28 -16.25 20.42
C SER A 353 -41.70 -15.68 21.77
N SER A 354 -42.44 -14.56 21.74
CA SER A 354 -43.31 -14.19 22.86
C SER A 354 -44.40 -15.24 22.96
N HIS A 355 -44.42 -15.98 24.07
CA HIS A 355 -45.55 -16.84 24.45
C HIS A 355 -46.75 -16.01 24.90
#